data_AF-A0A9D3AJS0-F1
#
_entry.id   AF-A0A9D3AJS0-F1
#
_cell.length_a   1.000
_cell.length_b   1.000
_cell.length_c   1.000
_cell.angle_alpha   90.00
_cell.angle_beta   90.00
_cell.angle_gamma   90.00
#
_symmetry.space_group_name_H-M   'P 1'
#
loop_
_entity.id
_entity.type
_entity.pdbx_description
1 polymer ?
#
loop_
_entity_poly.entity_id
_entity_poly.type
_entity_poly.pdbx_seq_one_letter_code
_entity_poly.pdbx_strand_id
1 'polypeptide(L)' 'MSIYEYNQEKHLRQEREASWEEGRESGISESRRQTAINLSKMGMDVEKIAQAVEASVEEVQTWLADEDVRK' A
#
# COMPACT_ATOMS: atom_id res chain seq x y z
N MET A 1 -2.35 14.05 -47.17
CA MET A 1 -2.92 13.74 -45.84
C MET A 1 -2.15 12.52 -45.34
N SER A 2 -1.14 12.77 -44.48
CA SER A 2 -0.08 11.81 -44.16
C SER A 2 -0.48 10.83 -43.06
N ILE A 3 -0.03 9.58 -43.25
CA ILE A 3 -0.12 8.36 -42.45
C ILE A 3 0.44 8.42 -41.00
N TYR A 4 0.41 9.57 -40.32
CA TYR A 4 1.10 9.77 -39.04
C TYR A 4 0.19 10.08 -37.84
N GLU A 5 -1.01 9.50 -37.82
CA GLU A 5 -1.98 9.73 -36.73
C GLU A 5 -2.43 8.44 -36.03
N TYR A 6 -1.61 7.40 -36.04
CA TYR A 6 -1.98 6.15 -35.36
C TYR A 6 -0.80 5.40 -34.76
N ASN A 7 -0.08 6.05 -33.85
CA ASN A 7 0.84 5.35 -32.93
C ASN A 7 1.01 6.04 -31.56
N GLN A 8 0.34 7.16 -31.28
CA GLN A 8 0.45 7.85 -29.99
C GLN A 8 -0.61 7.42 -28.96
N GLU A 9 -1.77 6.90 -29.38
CA GLU A 9 -2.82 6.47 -28.43
C GLU A 9 -2.49 5.16 -27.68
N LYS A 10 -1.59 4.33 -28.22
CA LYS A 10 -1.28 3.02 -27.60
C LYS A 10 -0.36 3.14 -26.38
N HIS A 11 0.34 4.25 -26.21
CA HIS A 11 1.25 4.47 -25.07
C HIS A 11 0.52 5.05 -23.85
N LEU A 12 -0.44 5.97 -24.03
CA LEU A 12 -1.14 6.62 -22.91
C LEU A 12 -2.11 5.70 -22.14
N ARG A 13 -2.52 4.55 -22.70
CA ARG A 13 -3.40 3.62 -21.99
C ARG A 13 -2.67 2.75 -20.97
N GLN A 14 -1.44 2.33 -21.26
CA GLN A 14 -0.67 1.47 -20.36
C GLN A 14 -0.25 2.21 -19.08
N GLU A 15 0.11 3.49 -19.20
CA GLU A 15 0.51 4.31 -18.05
C GLU A 15 -0.66 4.55 -17.07
N ARG A 16 -1.90 4.56 -17.57
CA ARG A 16 -3.10 4.83 -16.75
C ARG A 16 -3.59 3.61 -15.97
N GLU A 17 -3.44 2.40 -16.52
CA GLU A 17 -3.76 1.16 -15.80
C GLU A 17 -2.72 0.86 -14.72
N ALA A 18 -1.42 1.02 -15.00
CA ALA A 18 -0.36 0.81 -14.02
C ALA A 18 -0.47 1.76 -12.82
N SER A 19 -0.73 3.06 -13.06
CA SER A 19 -0.91 4.03 -11.97
C SER A 19 -2.18 3.82 -11.13
N TRP A 20 -3.25 3.25 -11.72
CA TRP A 20 -4.49 2.96 -10.99
C TRP A 20 -4.36 1.74 -10.08
N GLU A 21 -3.58 0.74 -10.50
CA GLU A 21 -3.35 -0.48 -9.73
C GLU A 21 -2.35 -0.24 -8.58
N GLU A 22 -1.22 0.44 -8.85
CA GLU A 22 -0.24 0.84 -7.81
C GLU A 22 -0.85 1.77 -6.74
N GLY A 23 -1.69 2.72 -7.14
CA GLY A 23 -2.35 3.64 -6.21
C GLY A 23 -3.36 2.95 -5.29
N ARG A 24 -4.03 1.90 -5.78
CA ARG A 24 -5.00 1.12 -4.99
C ARG A 24 -4.30 0.18 -4.02
N GLU A 25 -3.21 -0.47 -4.43
CA GLU A 25 -2.46 -1.39 -3.59
C GLU A 25 -1.69 -0.65 -2.48
N SER A 26 -1.09 0.49 -2.81
CA SER A 26 -0.42 1.37 -1.83
C SER A 26 -1.38 1.89 -0.76
N GLY A 27 -2.58 2.34 -1.15
CA GLY A 27 -3.56 2.87 -0.20
C GLY A 27 -4.11 1.82 0.79
N ILE A 28 -4.26 0.57 0.35
CA ILE A 28 -4.71 -0.52 1.22
C ILE A 28 -3.59 -0.92 2.20
N SER A 29 -2.35 -0.98 1.73
CA SER A 29 -1.18 -1.29 2.58
C SER A 29 -0.95 -0.23 3.65
N GLU A 30 -1.00 1.06 3.30
CA GLU A 30 -0.85 2.15 4.26
C GLU A 30 -1.98 2.18 5.30
N SER A 31 -3.22 1.89 4.89
CA SER A 31 -4.35 1.81 5.81
C SER A 31 -4.17 0.69 6.84
N ARG A 32 -3.70 -0.49 6.43
CA ARG A 32 -3.43 -1.62 7.34
C ARG A 32 -2.30 -1.29 8.30
N ARG A 33 -1.22 -0.71 7.80
CA ARG A 33 -0.09 -0.24 8.61
C ARG A 33 -0.53 0.76 9.68
N GLN A 34 -1.30 1.79 9.30
CA GLN A 34 -1.75 2.80 10.26
C GLN A 34 -2.69 2.21 11.31
N THR A 35 -3.60 1.31 10.91
CA THR A 35 -4.44 0.58 11.85
C THR A 35 -3.60 -0.23 12.83
N ALA A 36 -2.59 -0.96 12.34
CA ALA A 36 -1.72 -1.76 13.19
C ALA A 36 -0.95 -0.91 14.23
N ILE A 37 -0.41 0.23 13.80
CA ILE A 37 0.26 1.20 14.67
C ILE A 37 -0.69 1.74 15.75
N ASN A 38 -1.92 2.10 15.37
CA ASN A 38 -2.91 2.63 16.31
C ASN A 38 -3.33 1.59 17.35
N LEU A 39 -3.57 0.33 16.94
CA LEU A 39 -3.90 -0.76 17.85
C LEU A 39 -2.74 -1.08 18.80
N SER A 40 -1.50 -1.02 18.32
CA SER A 40 -0.32 -1.17 19.16
C SER A 40 -0.19 -0.03 20.19
N LYS A 41 -0.44 1.21 19.78
CA LYS A 41 -0.48 2.38 20.69
C LYS A 41 -1.59 2.26 21.75
N MET A 42 -2.65 1.49 21.48
CA MET A 42 -3.70 1.15 22.44
C MET A 42 -3.34 -0.03 23.36
N GLY A 43 -2.16 -0.62 23.21
CA GLY A 43 -1.66 -1.72 24.05
C GLY A 43 -2.16 -3.11 23.63
N MET A 44 -2.61 -3.29 22.40
CA MET A 44 -3.01 -4.61 21.89
C MET A 44 -1.79 -5.48 21.56
N ASP A 45 -1.94 -6.80 21.74
CA ASP A 45 -0.91 -7.79 21.39
C ASP A 45 -0.68 -7.84 19.88
N VAL A 46 0.59 -7.98 19.45
CA VAL A 46 0.99 -8.01 18.04
C VAL A 46 0.29 -9.12 17.24
N GLU A 47 0.00 -10.27 17.87
CA GLU A 47 -0.71 -11.38 17.25
C GLU A 47 -2.18 -11.04 16.94
N LYS A 48 -2.85 -10.34 17.86
CA LYS A 48 -4.24 -9.87 17.66
C LYS A 48 -4.30 -8.77 16.62
N ILE A 49 -3.28 -7.92 16.58
CA ILE A 49 -3.15 -6.87 15.56
C ILE A 49 -3.00 -7.50 14.18
N ALA A 50 -2.09 -8.46 14.03
CA ALA A 50 -1.87 -9.22 12.80
C ALA A 50 -3.18 -9.85 12.28
N GLN A 51 -3.95 -10.48 13.18
CA GLN A 51 -5.27 -11.01 12.83
C GLN A 51 -6.26 -9.91 12.40
N ALA A 52 -6.30 -8.77 13.11
CA ALA A 52 -7.26 -7.69 12.83
C ALA A 52 -6.98 -6.95 11.50
N VAL A 53 -5.71 -6.87 11.09
CA VAL A 53 -5.29 -6.21 9.84
C VAL A 53 -5.04 -7.19 8.69
N GLU A 54 -5.32 -8.48 8.92
CA GLU A 54 -5.12 -9.58 7.96
C GLU A 54 -3.69 -9.63 7.39
N ALA A 55 -2.69 -9.41 8.26
CA ALA A 55 -1.27 -9.44 7.91
C ALA A 55 -0.51 -10.44 8.79
N SER A 56 0.74 -10.74 8.43
CA SER A 56 1.60 -11.59 9.25
C SER A 56 2.12 -10.83 10.50
N VAL A 57 2.51 -11.58 11.52
CA VAL A 57 3.13 -10.98 12.72
C VAL A 57 4.45 -10.28 12.35
N GLU A 58 5.23 -10.84 11.43
CA GLU A 58 6.48 -10.23 10.95
C GLU A 58 6.22 -8.90 10.23
N GLU A 59 5.16 -8.82 9.42
CA GLU A 59 4.78 -7.57 8.73
C GLU A 59 4.40 -6.48 9.73
N VAL A 60 3.57 -6.83 10.72
CA VAL A 60 3.19 -5.90 11.78
C VAL A 60 4.40 -5.45 12.60
N GLN A 61 5.30 -6.36 12.96
CA GLN A 61 6.54 -5.99 13.67
C GLN A 61 7.38 -5.01 12.85
N THR A 62 7.50 -5.24 11.54
CA THR A 62 8.22 -4.36 10.62
C THR A 62 7.60 -2.97 10.59
N TRP A 63 6.26 -2.88 10.52
CA TRP A 63 5.55 -1.60 10.54
C TRP A 63 5.72 -0.83 11.84
N LEU A 64 5.69 -1.52 12.98
CA LEU A 64 5.89 -0.93 14.29
C LEU A 64 7.35 -0.48 14.50
N ALA A 65 8.32 -1.25 14.02
CA ALA A 65 9.74 -0.88 14.06
C ALA A 65 10.04 0.34 13.18
N ASP A 66 9.49 0.39 11.96
CA ASP A 66 9.67 1.53 11.05
C ASP A 66 8.92 2.79 11.53
N GLU A 67 7.84 2.66 12.32
CA GLU A 67 7.21 3.81 13.01
C GLU A 67 8.08 4.35 14.15
N ASP A 68 8.76 3.49 14.92
CA ASP A 68 9.62 3.92 16.02
C ASP A 68 10.85 4.69 15.51
N VAL A 69 11.42 4.27 14.39
CA VAL A 69 12.57 4.94 13.74
C VAL A 69 12.24 6.33 13.19
N ARG A 70 10.95 6.61 12.91
CA ARG A 70 10.51 7.89 12.34
C ARG A 70 10.16 8.96 13.38
N LYS A 71 10.10 8.60 14.67
CA LYS A 71 9.87 9.54 15.77
C LYS A 71 11.14 10.27 16.19
#